data_AF-A0A370QFP3-F1
#
_entry.id   AF-A0A370QFP3-F1
#
_cell.length_a   1.000
_cell.length_b   1.000
_cell.length_c   1.000
_cell.angle_alpha   90.00
_cell.angle_beta   90.00
_cell.angle_gamma   90.00
#
_symmetry.space_group_name_H-M   'P 1'
#
loop_
_entity.id
_entity.type
_entity.pdbx_description
1 polymer ?
#
loop_
_entity_poly.entity_id
_entity_poly.type
_entity_poly.pdbx_seq_one_letter_code
_entity_poly.pdbx_strand_id
1 'polypeptide(L)'
;MNWINLLERIWVAIQLTLYTVFGLAPIGLGIAMIYSSQTKEFEKDYQVSMNLGLGIVCLVIGLLVSWACLARAVHLYRNYRNS
;
A
#
# COMPACT_ATOMS: atom_id res chain seq x y z
N MET A 1 -29.47 17.69 -9.24
CA MET A 1 -28.58 16.58 -8.84
C MET A 1 -28.57 16.55 -7.32
N ASN A 2 -29.02 15.45 -6.70
CA ASN A 2 -29.11 15.35 -5.24
C ASN A 2 -27.71 15.50 -4.64
N TRP A 3 -27.50 16.56 -3.86
CA TRP A 3 -26.24 16.85 -3.16
C TRP A 3 -25.73 15.66 -2.34
N ILE A 4 -26.64 14.83 -1.83
CA ILE A 4 -26.36 13.60 -1.10
C ILE A 4 -25.63 12.57 -1.98
N ASN A 5 -26.09 12.35 -3.21
CA ASN A 5 -25.45 11.40 -4.15
C ASN A 5 -24.07 11.87 -4.60
N LEU A 6 -23.83 13.19 -4.61
CA LEU A 6 -22.51 13.76 -4.91
C LEU A 6 -21.53 13.51 -3.74
N LEU A 7 -21.98 13.73 -2.50
CA LEU A 7 -21.18 13.48 -1.30
C LEU A 7 -20.79 12.00 -1.17
N GLU A 8 -21.71 11.09 -1.46
CA GLU A 8 -21.45 9.65 -1.41
C GLU A 8 -20.39 9.21 -2.44
N ARG A 9 -20.45 9.76 -3.67
CA ARG A 9 -19.42 9.53 -4.70
C ARG A 9 -18.03 9.98 -4.26
N ILE A 10 -17.95 11.19 -3.70
CA ILE A 10 -16.68 11.74 -3.21
C ILE A 10 -16.15 10.87 -2.07
N TRP A 11 -17.02 10.44 -1.15
CA TRP A 11 -16.64 9.59 -0.04
C TRP A 11 -16.08 8.23 -0.49
N VAL A 12 -16.76 7.54 -1.41
CA VAL A 12 -16.30 6.27 -1.99
C VAL A 12 -14.96 6.46 -2.71
N ALA A 13 -14.80 7.54 -3.46
CA ALA A 13 -13.55 7.86 -4.15
C ALA A 13 -12.37 8.10 -3.18
N ILE A 14 -12.60 8.80 -2.07
CA ILE A 14 -11.60 9.03 -1.01
C ILE A 14 -11.17 7.69 -0.39
N GLN A 15 -12.14 6.82 -0.05
CA GLN A 15 -11.83 5.51 0.52
C GLN A 15 -11.00 4.65 -0.44
N LEU A 16 -11.37 4.60 -1.73
CA LEU A 16 -10.63 3.86 -2.75
C LEU A 16 -9.19 4.39 -2.89
N THR A 17 -9.02 5.70 -2.89
CA THR A 17 -7.70 6.35 -2.97
C THR A 17 -6.85 5.99 -1.76
N LEU A 18 -7.40 6.12 -0.55
CA LEU A 18 -6.69 5.79 0.69
C LEU A 18 -6.26 4.32 0.73
N TYR A 19 -7.14 3.39 0.37
CA TYR A 19 -6.79 1.96 0.32
C TYR A 19 -5.67 1.66 -0.67
N THR A 20 -5.67 2.33 -1.82
CA THR A 20 -4.61 2.17 -2.82
C THR A 20 -3.27 2.68 -2.29
N VAL A 21 -3.26 3.84 -1.62
CA VAL A 21 -2.04 4.41 -1.02
C VAL A 21 -1.51 3.53 0.11
N PHE A 22 -2.39 3.05 1.00
CA PHE A 22 -1.98 2.17 2.11
C PHE A 22 -1.46 0.81 1.64
N GLY A 23 -1.98 0.28 0.52
CA GLY A 23 -1.43 -0.93 -0.09
C GLY A 23 -0.01 -0.72 -0.62
N LEU A 24 0.22 0.38 -1.34
CA LEU A 24 1.48 0.65 -2.02
C LEU A 24 2.60 1.15 -1.09
N ALA A 25 2.27 1.83 0.01
CA ALA A 25 3.23 2.37 0.97
C ALA A 25 4.28 1.33 1.48
N PRO A 26 3.88 0.16 2.02
CA PRO A 26 4.82 -0.87 2.46
C PRO A 26 5.63 -1.48 1.31
N ILE A 27 5.07 -1.55 0.09
CA ILE A 27 5.83 -2.01 -1.09
C ILE A 27 6.95 -1.01 -1.40
N GLY A 28 6.62 0.29 -1.46
CA GLY A 28 7.60 1.34 -1.70
C GLY A 28 8.70 1.37 -0.63
N LEU A 29 8.32 1.21 0.64
CA LEU A 29 9.27 1.15 1.76
C LEU A 29 10.19 -0.08 1.67
N GLY A 30 9.65 -1.23 1.31
CA GLY A 30 10.44 -2.45 1.06
C GLY A 30 11.45 -2.30 -0.08
N ILE A 31 11.03 -1.71 -1.21
CA ILE A 31 11.94 -1.39 -2.33
C ILE A 31 13.04 -0.43 -1.88
N ALA A 32 12.70 0.63 -1.15
CA ALA A 32 13.67 1.62 -0.67
C ALA A 32 14.71 1.00 0.27
N MET A 33 14.29 0.09 1.16
CA MET A 33 15.19 -0.64 2.07
C MET A 33 16.12 -1.61 1.33
N ILE A 34 15.63 -2.30 0.30
CA ILE A 34 16.47 -3.17 -0.53
C ILE A 34 17.46 -2.34 -1.34
N TYR A 35 17.00 -1.22 -1.93
CA TYR A 35 17.87 -0.31 -2.67
C TYR A 35 18.97 0.25 -1.77
N SER A 36 18.62 0.73 -0.57
CA SER A 36 19.62 1.25 0.36
C SER A 36 20.64 0.19 0.73
N SER A 37 20.23 -1.07 0.96
CA SER A 37 21.14 -2.19 1.26
C SER A 37 22.24 -2.42 0.21
N GLN A 38 22.02 -2.02 -1.04
CA GLN A 38 23.01 -2.16 -2.12
C GLN A 38 23.90 -0.93 -2.30
N THR A 39 23.45 0.24 -1.84
CA THR A 39 24.31 1.43 -1.78
C THR A 39 25.28 1.25 -0.60
N LYS A 40 26.59 1.42 -0.85
CA LYS A 40 27.70 1.15 0.09
C LYS A 40 27.77 2.13 1.28
N GLU A 41 26.62 2.53 1.83
CA GLU A 41 26.52 3.49 2.94
C GLU A 41 26.65 2.84 4.32
N PHE A 42 26.73 1.51 4.41
CA PHE A 42 26.82 0.82 5.69
C PHE A 42 28.26 0.61 6.14
N GLU A 43 28.59 1.12 7.33
CA GLU A 43 29.87 0.89 8.01
C GLU A 43 30.09 -0.59 8.38
N LYS A 44 29.02 -1.39 8.48
CA LYS A 44 29.07 -2.76 8.98
C LYS A 44 28.23 -3.71 8.12
N ASP A 45 28.82 -4.82 7.70
CA ASP A 45 28.20 -5.81 6.79
C ASP A 45 26.88 -6.41 7.33
N TYR A 46 26.72 -6.52 8.65
CA TYR A 46 25.46 -7.05 9.21
C TYR A 46 24.27 -6.12 8.97
N GLN A 47 24.49 -4.80 8.83
CA GLN A 47 23.42 -3.83 8.58
C GLN A 47 22.86 -3.96 7.16
N VAL A 48 23.70 -4.34 6.20
CA VAL A 48 23.29 -4.66 4.82
C VAL A 48 22.31 -5.83 4.85
N SER A 49 22.70 -6.94 5.48
CA SER A 49 21.87 -8.15 5.56
C SER A 49 20.56 -7.91 6.32
N MET A 50 20.60 -7.10 7.39
CA MET A 50 19.42 -6.72 8.15
C MET A 50 18.45 -5.87 7.33
N ASN A 51 18.92 -4.84 6.61
CA ASN A 51 18.06 -4.00 5.78
C ASN A 51 17.49 -4.73 4.58
N LEU A 52 18.28 -5.63 3.96
CA LEU A 52 17.77 -6.51 2.91
C LEU A 52 16.66 -7.42 3.44
N GLY A 53 16.86 -8.05 4.60
CA GLY A 53 15.86 -8.90 5.24
C GLY A 53 14.58 -8.14 5.62
N LEU A 54 14.71 -6.97 6.24
CA LEU A 54 13.58 -6.08 6.57
C LEU A 54 12.85 -5.63 5.30
N GLY A 55 13.57 -5.29 4.24
CA GLY A 55 13.00 -4.91 2.96
C GLY A 55 12.15 -6.03 2.34
N ILE A 56 12.65 -7.28 2.35
CA ILE A 56 11.90 -8.45 1.87
C ILE A 56 10.64 -8.69 2.71
N VAL A 57 10.75 -8.63 4.05
CA VAL A 57 9.58 -8.78 4.94
C VAL A 57 8.55 -7.68 4.66
N CYS A 58 9.01 -6.44 4.47
CA CYS A 58 8.14 -5.32 4.15
C CYS A 58 7.43 -5.49 2.80
N LEU A 59 8.11 -6.04 1.79
CA LEU A 59 7.49 -6.41 0.50
C LEU A 59 6.40 -7.47 0.67
N VAL A 60 6.66 -8.53 1.45
CA VAL A 60 5.68 -9.60 1.69
C VAL A 60 4.46 -9.05 2.41
N ILE A 61 4.66 -8.27 3.48
CA ILE A 61 3.55 -7.61 4.19
C ILE A 61 2.83 -6.64 3.24
N GLY A 62 3.56 -5.89 2.43
CA GLY A 62 2.98 -4.93 1.49
C GLY A 62 2.13 -5.58 0.40
N LEU A 63 2.52 -6.76 -0.09
CA LEU A 63 1.70 -7.56 -1.01
C LEU A 63 0.40 -8.02 -0.34
N LEU A 64 0.48 -8.50 0.91
CA LEU A 64 -0.70 -8.94 1.68
C LEU A 64 -1.65 -7.78 1.97
N VAL A 65 -1.12 -6.63 2.39
CA VAL A 65 -1.91 -5.41 2.66
C VAL A 65 -2.51 -4.88 1.36
N SER A 66 -1.75 -4.82 0.27
CA SER A 66 -2.25 -4.42 -1.05
C SER A 66 -3.41 -5.31 -1.51
N TRP A 67 -3.28 -6.63 -1.32
CA TRP A 67 -4.34 -7.57 -1.66
C TRP A 67 -5.60 -7.33 -0.82
N ALA A 68 -5.46 -7.17 0.49
CA ALA A 68 -6.58 -6.89 1.40
C ALA A 68 -7.27 -5.56 1.05
N CYS A 69 -6.49 -4.51 0.74
CA CYS A 69 -6.98 -3.22 0.30
C CYS A 69 -7.72 -3.31 -1.04
N LEU A 70 -7.19 -4.08 -2.01
CA LEU A 70 -7.86 -4.32 -3.29
C LEU A 70 -9.19 -5.05 -3.11
N ALA A 71 -9.23 -6.08 -2.26
CA ALA A 71 -10.46 -6.82 -1.97
C ALA A 71 -11.54 -5.90 -1.35
N ARG A 72 -11.14 -5.04 -0.40
CA ARG A 72 -12.03 -4.01 0.19
C ARG A 72 -12.49 -2.98 -0.83
N ALA A 73 -11.60 -2.49 -1.69
CA ALA A 73 -11.90 -1.55 -2.75
C ALA A 73 -12.92 -2.11 -3.74
N VAL A 74 -12.73 -3.35 -4.18
CA VAL A 74 -13.67 -4.06 -5.07
C VAL A 74 -15.04 -4.24 -4.40
N HIS A 75 -15.07 -4.59 -3.12
CA HIS A 75 -16.33 -4.73 -2.38
C HIS A 75 -17.09 -3.39 -2.28
N LEU A 76 -16.39 -2.30 -1.96
CA LEU A 76 -16.97 -0.96 -1.90
C LEU A 76 -17.52 -0.52 -3.26
N TYR A 77 -16.77 -0.77 -4.33
CA TYR A 77 -17.19 -0.47 -5.70
C TYR A 77 -18.41 -1.28 -6.13
N ARG A 78 -18.47 -2.57 -5.79
CA ARG A 78 -19.64 -3.43 -6.06
C ARG A 78 -20.89 -2.93 -5.33
N ASN A 79 -20.77 -2.57 -4.05
CA ASN A 79 -21.87 -2.03 -3.28
C ASN A 79 -22.38 -0.72 -3.88
N TYR A 80 -21.48 0.18 -4.27
CA TYR A 80 -21.84 1.43 -4.92
C TYR A 80 -22.50 1.23 -6.30
N ARG A 81 -22.10 0.20 -7.06
CA ARG A 81 -22.75 -0.12 -8.35
C ARG A 81 -24.15 -0.73 -8.19
N ASN A 82 -24.39 -1.47 -7.11
CA ASN A 82 -25.64 -2.18 -6.85
C ASN A 82 -26.67 -1.35 -6.08
N SER A 83 -26.29 -0.16 -5.58
CA SER A 83 -27.16 0.82 -4.92
C SER A 83 -27.71 1.83 -5.93
#